data_AF-A0A821U1Z1-F1
#
_entry.id   AF-A0A821U1Z1-F1
#
_cell.length_a   1.000
_cell.length_b   1.000
_cell.length_c   1.000
_cell.angle_alpha   90.00
_cell.angle_beta   90.00
_cell.angle_gamma   90.00
#
_symmetry.space_group_name_H-M   'P 1'
#
loop_
_entity.id
_entity.type
_entity.pdbx_description
1 polymer ?
#
loop_
_entity_poly.entity_id
_entity_poly.type
_entity_poly.pdbx_seq_one_letter_code
_entity_poly.pdbx_strand_id
1 'polypeptide(L)'
;MSSMDSLYVACKNNDICRVRELLQILTEDELNEQDPNNRTALHVAALHGHGEVLELLLAHENINQSIKNQWGYVAKDEAPAHLKFLFDKMPTINNNTDTMNEYNNCVEESIEWFDTYKLAYRIAYENHIHLKRWLTKVSFARLVGEIDTGYIDKIDFGSDQIDQKILIKDYMKQAMEKNDPTPLVRAYTEKTRFVTKLNEDLANGGSDFRQLYFRLRRISFNTTRHGQHCTLEDQQRGKLNGKVAIVTGSSKGIGASIAKYLALAGASVVVNYASSKQDADRVVNDIVKEGGKAIAVQGDMSKEADIQHLFAVTKSTYGRLDILVNNAGIYEFQSIENVTVEHYHKQFDLNVLGLILCCREAVKCFDPATNCSIINITSVVSGAPAAQLSVYSASKAAVDAMTKALAKELGPRKIRVNSIRPGTTITEGTHAAGLIGSSFETQIIAQTPLGRLGQPDDIARVAVFFASDDSQWITGECVTVAGGSVN
;
A
#
# COMPACT_ATOMS: atom_id res chain seq x y z
N MET A 1 17.81 -19.64 19.19
CA MET A 1 18.58 -19.11 18.04
C MET A 1 19.73 -18.32 18.63
N SER A 2 20.94 -18.45 18.09
CA SER A 2 22.04 -17.58 18.55
C SER A 2 21.64 -16.12 18.31
N SER A 3 22.19 -15.20 19.11
CA SER A 3 22.07 -13.76 18.90
C SER A 3 22.42 -13.37 17.46
N MET A 4 23.43 -14.04 16.89
CA MET A 4 23.89 -13.90 15.51
C MET A 4 22.80 -14.18 14.45
N ASP A 5 22.14 -15.35 14.49
CA ASP A 5 21.12 -15.72 13.49
C ASP A 5 20.00 -14.69 13.38
N SER A 6 19.69 -14.03 14.49
CA SER A 6 18.62 -13.04 14.58
C SER A 6 18.95 -11.77 13.79
N LEU A 7 20.20 -11.29 13.82
CA LEU A 7 20.61 -10.09 13.08
C LEU A 7 20.68 -10.36 11.59
N TYR A 8 21.22 -11.51 11.16
CA TYR A 8 21.21 -11.89 9.75
C TYR A 8 19.82 -12.05 9.17
N VAL A 9 18.92 -12.70 9.92
CA VAL A 9 17.52 -12.86 9.51
C VAL A 9 16.83 -11.50 9.43
N ALA A 10 17.06 -10.61 10.39
CA ALA A 10 16.52 -9.25 10.36
C ALA A 10 17.04 -8.45 9.15
N CYS A 11 18.34 -8.51 8.86
CA CYS A 11 18.95 -7.86 7.68
C CYS A 11 18.42 -8.42 6.36
N LYS A 12 18.27 -9.75 6.26
CA LYS A 12 17.73 -10.43 5.07
C LYS A 12 16.25 -10.10 4.81
N ASN A 13 15.48 -9.88 5.88
CA ASN A 13 14.05 -9.61 5.81
C ASN A 13 13.71 -8.11 5.76
N ASN A 14 14.71 -7.23 5.72
CA ASN A 14 14.55 -5.78 5.81
C ASN A 14 13.78 -5.33 7.08
N ASP A 15 13.99 -6.01 8.21
CA ASP A 15 13.34 -5.69 9.48
C ASP A 15 14.13 -4.64 10.26
N ILE A 16 13.89 -3.38 9.90
CA ILE A 16 14.62 -2.20 10.41
C ILE A 16 14.47 -2.06 11.93
N CYS A 17 13.27 -2.31 12.46
CA CYS A 17 13.00 -2.19 13.88
C CYS A 17 13.81 -3.22 14.66
N ARG A 18 13.83 -4.47 14.17
CA ARG A 18 14.61 -5.53 14.78
C ARG A 18 16.11 -5.33 14.65
N VAL A 19 16.60 -4.83 13.50
CA VAL A 19 18.01 -4.45 13.33
C VAL A 19 18.40 -3.37 14.33
N ARG A 20 17.58 -2.33 14.52
CA ARG A 20 17.85 -1.25 15.48
C ARG A 20 17.89 -1.76 16.92
N GLU A 21 16.95 -2.62 17.29
CA GLU A 21 16.94 -3.26 18.61
C GLU A 21 18.19 -4.11 18.82
N LEU A 22 18.55 -4.94 17.83
CA LEU A 22 19.72 -5.81 17.90
C LEU A 22 21.03 -5.02 17.97
N LEU A 23 21.15 -3.91 17.26
CA LEU A 23 22.31 -3.02 17.35
C LEU A 23 22.52 -2.44 18.76
N GLN A 24 21.45 -2.27 19.54
CA GLN A 24 21.54 -1.74 20.91
C GLN A 24 21.92 -2.80 21.94
N ILE A 25 21.71 -4.09 21.66
CA ILE A 25 21.84 -5.16 22.65
C ILE A 25 22.97 -6.14 22.36
N LEU A 26 23.44 -6.22 21.12
CA LEU A 26 24.54 -7.10 20.72
C LEU A 26 25.90 -6.44 21.02
N THR A 27 26.86 -7.26 21.43
CA THR A 27 28.24 -6.80 21.65
C THR A 27 28.95 -6.54 20.32
N GLU A 28 30.09 -5.83 20.38
CA GLU A 28 30.94 -5.62 19.19
C GLU A 28 31.36 -6.94 18.52
N ASP A 29 31.68 -7.96 19.31
CA ASP A 29 32.04 -9.28 18.81
C ASP A 29 30.85 -9.96 18.11
N GLU A 30 29.65 -9.85 18.67
CA GLU A 30 28.43 -10.43 18.08
C GLU A 30 27.96 -9.68 16.81
N LEU A 31 28.16 -8.36 16.75
CA LEU A 31 27.82 -7.54 15.58
C LEU A 31 28.73 -7.81 14.39
N ASN A 32 29.97 -8.23 14.65
CA ASN A 32 30.99 -8.52 13.66
C ASN A 32 31.23 -10.01 13.43
N GLU A 33 30.46 -10.86 14.12
CA GLU A 33 30.51 -12.30 13.92
C GLU A 33 30.28 -12.62 12.44
N GLN A 34 30.94 -13.67 11.96
CA GLN A 34 30.83 -14.11 10.58
C GLN A 34 30.02 -15.40 10.51
N ASP A 35 29.12 -15.48 9.53
CA ASP A 35 28.43 -16.73 9.22
C ASP A 35 29.41 -17.78 8.65
N PRO A 36 28.99 -19.04 8.44
CA PRO A 36 29.87 -20.08 7.88
C PRO A 36 30.44 -19.78 6.48
N ASN A 37 29.98 -18.72 5.81
CA ASN A 37 30.48 -18.26 4.51
C ASN A 37 31.35 -16.99 4.65
N ASN A 38 31.83 -16.70 5.87
CA ASN A 38 32.62 -15.52 6.21
C ASN A 38 31.94 -14.18 5.88
N ARG A 39 30.61 -14.11 6.03
CA ARG A 39 29.82 -12.88 5.82
C ARG A 39 29.44 -12.27 7.16
N THR A 40 29.48 -10.96 7.27
CA THR A 40 28.95 -10.20 8.42
C THR A 40 27.52 -9.74 8.11
N ALA A 41 26.78 -9.24 9.12
CA ALA A 41 25.45 -8.66 8.90
C ALA A 41 25.47 -7.54 7.83
N LEU A 42 26.55 -6.76 7.80
CA LEU A 42 26.80 -5.72 6.78
C LEU A 42 26.87 -6.31 5.37
N HIS A 43 27.61 -7.40 5.19
CA HIS A 43 27.69 -8.11 3.91
C HIS A 43 26.33 -8.67 3.47
N VAL A 44 25.54 -9.18 4.41
CA VAL A 44 24.21 -9.73 4.11
C VAL A 44 23.22 -8.61 3.74
N ALA A 45 23.26 -7.47 4.41
CA ALA A 45 22.47 -6.29 4.03
C ALA A 45 22.85 -5.77 2.64
N ALA A 46 24.15 -5.70 2.33
CA ALA A 46 24.66 -5.28 1.02
C ALA A 46 24.20 -6.22 -0.11
N LEU A 47 24.23 -7.54 0.11
CA LEU A 47 23.78 -8.55 -0.86
C LEU A 47 22.30 -8.39 -1.25
N HIS A 48 21.45 -7.94 -0.32
CA HIS A 48 20.00 -7.81 -0.53
C HIS A 48 19.56 -6.40 -0.93
N GLY A 49 20.46 -5.40 -0.89
CA GLY A 49 20.20 -4.06 -1.42
C GLY A 49 19.23 -3.22 -0.57
N HIS A 50 19.17 -3.45 0.73
CA HIS A 50 18.27 -2.72 1.65
C HIS A 50 18.94 -1.45 2.17
N GLY A 51 18.60 -0.30 1.58
CA GLY A 51 19.25 0.99 1.87
C GLY A 51 19.22 1.40 3.35
N GLU A 52 18.06 1.39 4.00
CA GLU A 52 17.92 1.84 5.40
C GLU A 52 18.63 0.92 6.41
N VAL A 53 18.60 -0.40 6.17
CA VAL A 53 19.35 -1.37 7.00
C VAL A 53 20.86 -1.18 6.81
N LEU A 54 21.30 -0.97 5.57
CA LEU A 54 22.70 -0.72 5.27
C LEU A 54 23.18 0.58 5.92
N GLU A 55 22.38 1.64 5.89
CA GLU A 55 22.67 2.91 6.58
C GLU A 55 22.81 2.70 8.10
N LEU A 56 21.90 1.93 8.73
CA LEU A 56 21.98 1.66 10.16
C LEU A 56 23.25 0.90 10.55
N LEU A 57 23.62 -0.12 9.78
CA LEU A 57 24.83 -0.91 10.04
C LEU A 57 26.09 -0.07 9.80
N LEU A 58 26.15 0.73 8.74
CA LEU A 58 27.29 1.59 8.44
C LEU A 58 27.46 2.75 9.43
N ALA A 59 26.36 3.23 10.02
CA ALA A 59 26.37 4.30 11.01
C ALA A 59 26.72 3.82 12.42
N HIS A 60 26.73 2.50 12.66
CA HIS A 60 26.99 1.94 13.99
C HIS A 60 28.50 1.83 14.25
N GLU A 61 28.98 2.48 15.31
CA GLU A 61 30.42 2.59 15.62
C GLU A 61 31.12 1.24 15.82
N ASN A 62 30.39 0.24 16.34
CA ASN A 62 30.91 -1.10 16.59
C ASN A 62 30.82 -2.04 15.37
N ILE A 63 30.37 -1.57 14.19
CA ILE A 63 30.38 -2.38 12.96
C ILE A 63 31.70 -2.20 12.23
N ASN A 64 32.49 -3.27 12.15
CA ASN A 64 33.77 -3.29 11.49
C ASN A 64 33.61 -3.49 9.97
N GLN A 65 33.76 -2.38 9.25
CA GLN A 65 33.64 -2.30 7.79
C GLN A 65 34.85 -2.88 7.04
N SER A 66 35.94 -3.19 7.75
CA SER A 66 37.18 -3.72 7.15
C SER A 66 37.21 -5.24 7.00
N ILE A 67 36.24 -5.94 7.61
CA ILE A 67 36.13 -7.40 7.52
C ILE A 67 35.84 -7.78 6.07
N LYS A 68 36.69 -8.59 5.46
CA LYS A 68 36.52 -9.04 4.07
C LYS A 68 35.57 -10.22 3.99
N ASN A 69 34.70 -10.25 2.97
CA ASN A 69 33.98 -11.46 2.60
C ASN A 69 34.85 -12.36 1.69
N GLN A 70 34.56 -13.66 1.68
CA GLN A 70 35.27 -14.63 0.82
C GLN A 70 34.95 -14.50 -0.68
N TRP A 71 34.08 -13.58 -1.08
CA TRP A 71 33.59 -13.45 -2.45
C TRP A 71 34.40 -12.48 -3.32
N GLY A 72 35.67 -12.26 -2.98
CA GLY A 72 36.59 -11.46 -3.79
C GLY A 72 38.05 -11.80 -3.53
N TYR A 73 38.66 -12.62 -4.40
CA TYR A 73 39.96 -12.35 -5.02
C TYR A 73 40.30 -13.45 -6.05
N VAL A 74 40.71 -13.06 -7.25
CA VAL A 74 41.72 -13.79 -8.04
C VAL A 74 42.71 -12.74 -8.52
N ALA A 75 43.99 -12.89 -8.19
CA ALA A 75 45.02 -11.93 -8.61
C ALA A 75 45.23 -12.00 -10.15
N LYS A 76 45.59 -10.87 -10.79
CA LYS A 76 45.83 -10.81 -12.26
C LYS A 76 46.84 -11.86 -12.72
N ASP A 77 47.80 -12.17 -11.87
CA ASP A 77 48.91 -13.09 -12.07
C ASP A 77 48.44 -14.56 -12.10
N GLU A 78 47.39 -14.86 -11.34
CA GLU A 78 46.72 -16.16 -11.20
C GLU A 78 45.63 -16.38 -12.26
N ALA A 79 45.25 -15.33 -13.01
CA ALA A 79 44.30 -15.43 -14.10
C ALA A 79 44.88 -16.24 -15.29
N PRO A 80 44.10 -17.16 -15.91
CA PRO A 80 44.51 -17.89 -17.10
C PRO A 80 44.90 -16.95 -18.26
N ALA A 81 45.88 -17.36 -19.07
CA ALA A 81 46.50 -16.51 -20.09
C ALA A 81 45.51 -15.87 -21.09
N HIS A 82 44.38 -16.53 -21.37
CA HIS A 82 43.34 -16.04 -22.27
C HIS A 82 42.47 -14.91 -21.68
N LEU A 83 42.51 -14.68 -20.36
CA LEU A 83 41.82 -13.59 -19.67
C LEU A 83 42.73 -12.39 -19.34
N LYS A 84 44.05 -12.56 -19.37
CA LYS A 84 45.01 -11.46 -19.14
C LYS A 84 44.85 -10.31 -20.15
N PHE A 85 44.45 -10.64 -21.38
CA PHE A 85 44.16 -9.67 -22.45
C PHE A 85 42.99 -8.71 -22.12
N LEU A 86 42.04 -9.11 -21.28
CA LEU A 86 40.94 -8.24 -20.85
C LEU A 86 41.40 -7.15 -19.86
N PHE A 87 42.46 -7.41 -19.09
CA PHE A 87 43.05 -6.41 -18.20
C PHE A 87 43.84 -5.33 -18.95
N ASP A 88 44.39 -5.66 -20.12
CA ASP A 88 45.17 -4.71 -20.93
C ASP A 88 44.28 -3.88 -21.89
N LYS A 89 42.98 -4.20 -22.00
CA LYS A 89 41.97 -3.47 -22.80
C LYS A 89 41.05 -2.56 -22.00
N MET A 90 41.22 -2.41 -20.70
CA MET A 90 40.48 -1.40 -19.94
C MET A 90 41.04 0.00 -20.26
N PRO A 91 40.23 0.95 -20.76
CA PRO A 91 40.70 2.30 -21.00
C PRO A 91 41.00 2.97 -19.65
N THR A 92 42.18 3.59 -19.54
CA THR A 92 42.42 4.60 -18.51
C THR A 92 41.44 5.74 -18.75
N ILE A 93 40.43 5.87 -17.88
CA ILE A 93 39.49 6.98 -17.95
C ILE A 93 40.26 8.27 -17.63
N ASN A 94 40.55 9.04 -18.67
CA ASN A 94 40.80 10.47 -18.55
C ASN A 94 39.44 11.19 -18.57
N ASN A 95 39.26 12.08 -17.61
CA ASN A 95 38.07 12.91 -17.44
C ASN A 95 37.83 13.80 -18.66
N ASN A 96 36.62 13.77 -19.23
CA ASN A 96 35.95 14.97 -19.74
C ASN A 96 34.44 14.77 -19.88
N THR A 97 33.74 15.87 -19.64
CA THR A 97 32.30 16.06 -19.46
C THR A 97 31.56 16.20 -20.78
N ASP A 98 30.66 15.27 -21.15
CA ASP A 98 29.61 15.51 -22.17
C ASP A 98 28.54 14.37 -22.28
N THR A 99 28.03 13.81 -21.17
CA THR A 99 27.07 12.67 -21.23
C THR A 99 25.84 12.80 -20.33
N MET A 100 25.35 14.03 -20.07
CA MET A 100 24.18 14.23 -19.19
C MET A 100 22.82 13.98 -19.85
N ASN A 101 22.74 13.99 -21.20
CA ASN A 101 21.47 13.80 -21.91
C ASN A 101 21.17 12.33 -22.28
N GLU A 102 22.17 11.46 -22.38
CA GLU A 102 21.94 10.00 -22.56
C GLU A 102 21.57 9.30 -21.24
N TYR A 103 21.89 9.92 -20.10
CA TYR A 103 21.71 9.32 -18.77
C TYR A 103 20.24 9.26 -18.32
N ASN A 104 19.41 10.25 -18.70
CA ASN A 104 18.01 10.33 -18.26
C ASN A 104 17.10 9.28 -18.92
N ASN A 105 17.31 8.99 -20.22
CA ASN A 105 16.59 7.89 -20.88
C ASN A 105 16.98 6.52 -20.32
N CYS A 106 18.18 6.39 -19.77
CA CYS A 106 18.69 5.14 -19.20
C CYS A 106 18.06 4.82 -17.83
N VAL A 107 17.54 5.81 -17.09
CA VAL A 107 16.96 5.64 -15.74
C VAL A 107 15.51 5.15 -15.78
N GLU A 108 14.65 5.70 -16.65
CA GLU A 108 13.27 5.22 -16.83
C GLU A 108 13.25 3.76 -17.33
N GLU A 109 14.10 3.42 -18.31
CA GLU A 109 14.28 2.04 -18.79
C GLU A 109 14.89 1.08 -17.75
N SER A 110 15.49 1.59 -16.67
CA SER A 110 16.07 0.77 -15.59
C SER A 110 15.03 0.37 -14.54
N ILE A 111 14.05 1.24 -14.29
CA ILE A 111 12.96 1.01 -13.33
C ILE A 111 11.94 0.05 -13.92
N GLU A 112 11.50 0.27 -15.17
CA GLU A 112 10.65 -0.68 -15.89
C GLU A 112 11.30 -2.07 -16.01
N TRP A 113 12.62 -2.14 -16.16
CA TRP A 113 13.36 -3.39 -16.25
C TRP A 113 13.33 -4.21 -14.96
N PHE A 114 13.46 -3.57 -13.80
CA PHE A 114 13.45 -4.26 -12.50
C PHE A 114 12.08 -4.82 -12.15
N ASP A 115 11.02 -4.09 -12.50
CA ASP A 115 9.65 -4.52 -12.28
C ASP A 115 9.23 -5.60 -13.28
N THR A 116 9.70 -5.52 -14.53
CA THR A 116 9.56 -6.59 -15.53
C THR A 116 10.31 -7.86 -15.10
N TYR A 117 11.51 -7.73 -14.52
CA TYR A 117 12.27 -8.85 -13.98
C TYR A 117 11.55 -9.53 -12.81
N LYS A 118 11.04 -8.76 -11.84
CA LYS A 118 10.24 -9.29 -10.72
C LYS A 118 8.96 -9.99 -11.20
N LEU A 119 8.28 -9.41 -12.19
CA LEU A 119 7.04 -9.95 -12.74
C LEU A 119 7.30 -11.25 -13.51
N ALA A 120 8.31 -11.28 -14.40
CA ALA A 120 8.74 -12.48 -15.12
C ALA A 120 9.16 -13.60 -14.16
N TYR A 121 9.88 -13.26 -13.09
CA TYR A 121 10.32 -14.20 -12.05
C TYR A 121 9.15 -14.78 -11.25
N ARG A 122 8.15 -13.94 -10.89
CA ARG A 122 6.94 -14.35 -10.18
C ARG A 122 6.06 -15.25 -11.07
N ILE A 123 5.85 -14.87 -12.33
CA ILE A 123 5.09 -15.66 -13.30
C ILE A 123 5.74 -17.04 -13.52
N ALA A 124 7.08 -17.10 -13.66
CA ALA A 124 7.80 -18.37 -13.81
C ALA A 124 7.75 -19.25 -12.55
N TYR A 125 7.81 -18.65 -11.36
CA TYR A 125 7.68 -19.35 -10.07
C TYR A 125 6.30 -19.94 -9.84
N GLU A 126 5.25 -19.21 -10.21
CA GLU A 126 3.86 -19.60 -9.99
C GLU A 126 3.36 -20.66 -11.00
N ASN A 127 3.83 -20.60 -12.24
CA ASN A 127 3.29 -21.42 -13.33
C ASN A 127 4.11 -22.68 -13.68
N HIS A 128 5.34 -22.82 -13.19
CA HIS A 128 6.21 -23.95 -13.56
C HIS A 128 6.60 -24.80 -12.36
N ILE A 129 5.91 -25.92 -12.16
CA ILE A 129 6.09 -26.78 -10.98
C ILE A 129 7.50 -27.40 -10.89
N HIS A 130 8.20 -27.52 -12.03
CA HIS A 130 9.59 -27.96 -12.11
C HIS A 130 10.58 -26.86 -11.70
N LEU A 131 10.34 -25.59 -12.05
CA LEU A 131 11.14 -24.44 -11.60
C LEU A 131 10.91 -24.15 -10.12
N LYS A 132 9.65 -24.28 -9.67
CA LYS A 132 9.27 -24.21 -8.26
C LYS A 132 9.96 -25.30 -7.44
N ARG A 133 10.03 -26.54 -7.97
CA ARG A 133 10.80 -27.67 -7.41
C ARG A 133 12.31 -27.51 -7.54
N TRP A 134 12.82 -26.81 -8.56
CA TRP A 134 14.24 -26.51 -8.78
C TRP A 134 14.73 -25.45 -7.78
N LEU A 135 14.00 -24.34 -7.62
CA LEU A 135 14.29 -23.28 -6.65
C LEU A 135 14.12 -23.72 -5.18
N THR A 136 13.29 -24.72 -4.90
CA THR A 136 13.22 -25.34 -3.57
C THR A 136 14.30 -26.40 -3.33
N LYS A 137 15.01 -26.88 -4.36
CA LYS A 137 16.01 -27.98 -4.25
C LYS A 137 17.48 -27.58 -4.48
N VAL A 138 17.79 -26.36 -4.91
CA VAL A 138 19.18 -25.92 -5.10
C VAL A 138 19.68 -25.17 -3.86
N SER A 139 20.34 -25.90 -2.96
CA SER A 139 21.41 -25.35 -2.11
C SER A 139 22.63 -25.06 -3.00
N PHE A 140 23.30 -23.92 -2.79
CA PHE A 140 24.46 -23.41 -3.53
C PHE A 140 25.54 -24.47 -3.87
N ALA A 141 25.75 -25.48 -3.01
CA ALA A 141 26.68 -26.59 -3.25
C ALA A 141 26.35 -27.49 -4.47
N ARG A 142 25.09 -27.51 -4.94
CA ARG A 142 24.68 -28.32 -6.10
C ARG A 142 25.03 -27.65 -7.43
N LEU A 143 25.13 -26.31 -7.46
CA LEU A 143 25.61 -25.57 -8.62
C LEU A 143 27.08 -25.90 -8.91
N VAL A 144 27.88 -26.18 -7.87
CA VAL A 144 29.27 -26.62 -7.99
C VAL A 144 29.38 -28.00 -8.65
N GLY A 145 28.45 -28.93 -8.39
CA GLY A 145 28.45 -30.27 -8.99
C GLY A 145 28.02 -30.34 -10.46
N GLU A 146 27.22 -29.39 -10.95
CA GLU A 146 26.81 -29.34 -12.37
C GLU A 146 27.89 -28.69 -13.26
N ILE A 147 28.73 -27.83 -12.67
CA ILE A 147 29.94 -27.27 -13.30
C ILE A 147 30.98 -28.39 -13.59
N ASP A 148 31.10 -29.40 -12.73
CA ASP A 148 32.10 -30.50 -12.87
C ASP A 148 31.76 -31.55 -13.96
N THR A 149 30.64 -31.42 -14.68
CA THR A 149 30.24 -32.39 -15.74
C THR A 149 30.55 -31.95 -17.17
N GLY A 150 31.12 -30.75 -17.38
CA GLY A 150 31.58 -30.28 -18.69
C GLY A 150 30.45 -30.00 -19.71
N TYR A 151 29.20 -29.87 -19.28
CA TYR A 151 28.06 -29.61 -20.18
C TYR A 151 28.03 -28.15 -20.69
N ILE A 152 28.60 -27.22 -19.91
CA ILE A 152 28.66 -25.79 -20.27
C ILE A 152 29.75 -25.52 -21.33
N ASP A 153 30.78 -26.37 -21.40
CA ASP A 153 31.94 -26.21 -22.30
C ASP A 153 31.66 -26.51 -23.78
N LYS A 154 30.42 -26.91 -24.14
CA LYS A 154 30.02 -27.21 -25.53
C LYS A 154 29.30 -26.09 -26.24
N ILE A 155 29.14 -24.92 -25.63
CA ILE A 155 28.37 -23.85 -26.25
C ILE A 155 29.21 -22.60 -26.46
N ASP A 156 29.64 -22.44 -27.71
CA ASP A 156 30.31 -21.26 -28.24
C ASP A 156 29.32 -20.11 -28.39
N PHE A 157 29.64 -18.96 -27.81
CA PHE A 157 28.87 -17.73 -27.92
C PHE A 157 29.83 -16.55 -28.08
N GLY A 158 30.22 -16.30 -29.32
CA GLY A 158 31.20 -15.28 -29.70
C GLY A 158 30.85 -13.82 -29.34
N SER A 159 31.93 -13.07 -29.11
CA SER A 159 32.27 -11.65 -29.42
C SER A 159 31.12 -10.67 -29.77
N ASP A 160 31.03 -9.44 -29.28
CA ASP A 160 31.98 -8.54 -28.61
C ASP A 160 31.18 -7.41 -27.91
N GLN A 161 31.84 -6.75 -26.95
CA GLN A 161 31.40 -5.66 -26.05
C GLN A 161 30.28 -4.70 -26.52
N ILE A 162 29.00 -5.10 -26.41
CA ILE A 162 27.84 -4.19 -26.34
C ILE A 162 26.81 -4.74 -25.34
N ASP A 163 26.48 -3.92 -24.35
CA ASP A 163 25.36 -4.00 -23.38
C ASP A 163 25.08 -5.32 -22.64
N GLN A 164 25.70 -5.47 -21.46
CA GLN A 164 25.32 -6.49 -20.47
C GLN A 164 23.84 -6.41 -20.05
N LYS A 165 23.22 -5.21 -20.04
CA LYS A 165 21.79 -5.03 -19.73
C LYS A 165 20.89 -5.57 -20.84
N ILE A 166 21.23 -5.32 -22.11
CA ILE A 166 20.49 -5.86 -23.27
C ILE A 166 20.66 -7.37 -23.33
N LEU A 167 21.87 -7.88 -23.08
CA LEU A 167 22.16 -9.30 -23.06
C LEU A 167 21.33 -10.05 -22.01
N ILE A 168 21.22 -9.50 -20.79
CA ILE A 168 20.39 -10.07 -19.72
C ILE A 168 18.89 -10.01 -20.08
N LYS A 169 18.42 -8.89 -20.66
CA LYS A 169 17.04 -8.75 -21.16
C LYS A 169 16.72 -9.79 -22.24
N ASP A 170 17.61 -10.00 -23.20
CA ASP A 170 17.43 -10.97 -24.29
C ASP A 170 17.45 -12.41 -23.79
N TYR A 171 18.31 -12.74 -22.82
CA TYR A 171 18.28 -14.05 -22.18
C TYR A 171 16.94 -14.30 -21.46
N MET A 172 16.43 -13.32 -20.71
CA MET A 172 15.13 -13.44 -20.04
C MET A 172 13.98 -13.57 -21.04
N LYS A 173 14.01 -12.77 -22.11
CA LYS A 173 13.01 -12.84 -23.18
C LYS A 173 13.03 -14.18 -23.88
N GLN A 174 14.21 -14.70 -24.23
CA GLN A 174 14.36 -16.05 -24.77
C GLN A 174 13.85 -17.12 -23.81
N ALA A 175 14.10 -16.98 -22.50
CA ALA A 175 13.62 -17.92 -21.52
C ALA A 175 12.08 -17.96 -21.45
N MET A 176 11.44 -16.80 -21.53
CA MET A 176 9.98 -16.68 -21.51
C MET A 176 9.35 -17.14 -22.82
N GLU A 177 9.90 -16.76 -23.97
CA GLU A 177 9.36 -17.10 -25.29
C GLU A 177 9.53 -18.58 -25.64
N LYS A 178 10.67 -19.17 -25.27
CA LYS A 178 10.98 -20.59 -25.54
C LYS A 178 10.54 -21.51 -24.40
N ASN A 179 10.05 -20.95 -23.28
CA ASN A 179 9.74 -21.68 -22.06
C ASN A 179 10.93 -22.53 -21.56
N ASP A 180 12.15 -22.00 -21.69
CA ASP A 180 13.43 -22.66 -21.37
C ASP A 180 14.16 -21.87 -20.25
N PRO A 181 14.46 -22.47 -19.10
CA PRO A 181 15.08 -21.77 -17.97
C PRO A 181 16.60 -21.55 -18.11
N THR A 182 17.27 -22.16 -19.10
CA THR A 182 18.73 -22.09 -19.27
C THR A 182 19.29 -20.65 -19.36
N PRO A 183 18.63 -19.69 -20.04
CA PRO A 183 19.07 -18.30 -20.08
C PRO A 183 18.93 -17.53 -18.74
N LEU A 184 18.04 -17.96 -17.83
CA LEU A 184 17.89 -17.35 -16.49
C LEU A 184 19.10 -17.63 -15.59
N VAL A 185 19.79 -18.75 -15.80
CA VAL A 185 21.04 -19.09 -15.10
C VAL A 185 22.16 -18.11 -15.50
N ARG A 186 22.25 -17.74 -16.78
CA ARG A 186 23.21 -16.72 -17.27
C ARG A 186 22.93 -15.33 -16.71
N ALA A 187 21.67 -14.93 -16.65
CA ALA A 187 21.26 -13.66 -16.04
C ALA A 187 21.67 -13.56 -14.56
N TYR A 188 21.62 -14.69 -13.82
CA TYR A 188 22.01 -14.74 -12.42
C TYR A 188 23.54 -14.67 -12.21
N THR A 189 24.33 -15.27 -13.11
CA THR A 189 25.80 -15.19 -13.08
C THR A 189 26.31 -13.76 -13.28
N GLU A 190 25.71 -13.00 -14.21
CA GLU A 190 26.11 -11.61 -14.45
C GLU A 190 25.70 -10.67 -13.31
N LYS A 191 24.54 -10.90 -12.67
CA LYS A 191 24.16 -10.21 -11.42
C LYS A 191 25.20 -10.42 -10.31
N THR A 192 25.76 -11.62 -10.21
CA THR A 192 26.72 -11.98 -9.18
C THR A 192 28.04 -11.22 -9.35
N ARG A 193 28.50 -11.03 -10.59
CA ARG A 193 29.70 -10.23 -10.91
C ARG A 193 29.58 -8.76 -10.50
N PHE A 194 28.40 -8.17 -10.67
CA PHE A 194 28.12 -6.78 -10.23
C PHE A 194 28.23 -6.62 -8.71
N VAL A 195 27.72 -7.59 -7.96
CA VAL A 195 27.79 -7.60 -6.48
C VAL A 195 29.24 -7.75 -5.99
N THR A 196 30.06 -8.55 -6.66
CA THR A 196 31.50 -8.65 -6.36
C THR A 196 32.19 -7.30 -6.51
N LYS A 197 31.89 -6.55 -7.58
CA LYS A 197 32.49 -5.23 -7.80
C LYS A 197 32.13 -4.21 -6.72
N LEU A 198 30.86 -4.21 -6.29
CA LEU A 198 30.38 -3.37 -5.20
C LEU A 198 31.10 -3.65 -3.87
N ASN A 199 31.38 -4.92 -3.58
CA ASN A 199 32.11 -5.32 -2.36
C ASN A 199 33.60 -4.93 -2.40
N GLU A 200 34.24 -4.96 -3.57
CA GLU A 200 35.61 -4.47 -3.77
C GLU A 200 35.72 -2.96 -3.49
N ASP A 201 34.75 -2.19 -3.96
CA ASP A 201 34.74 -0.74 -3.78
C ASP A 201 34.47 -0.36 -2.30
N LEU A 202 33.68 -1.15 -1.57
CA LEU A 202 33.47 -1.01 -0.12
C LEU A 202 34.75 -1.35 0.69
N ALA A 203 35.51 -2.36 0.27
CA ALA A 203 36.72 -2.79 0.97
C ALA A 203 37.93 -1.83 0.80
N ASN A 204 37.94 -1.01 -0.25
CA ASN A 204 39.12 -0.20 -0.64
C ASN A 204 39.00 1.31 -0.33
N GLY A 205 37.84 1.82 0.08
CA GLY A 205 37.51 3.25 -0.07
C GLY A 205 37.54 4.12 1.19
N GLY A 206 38.70 4.34 1.82
CA GLY A 206 38.85 5.39 2.87
C GLY A 206 38.75 6.83 2.34
N SER A 207 38.88 7.05 1.03
CA SER A 207 38.80 8.38 0.38
C SER A 207 37.70 8.47 -0.69
N ASP A 208 37.23 7.35 -1.23
CA ASP A 208 36.12 7.30 -2.20
C ASP A 208 34.73 7.27 -1.52
N PHE A 209 34.70 7.13 -0.19
CA PHE A 209 33.46 7.11 0.59
C PHE A 209 32.66 8.41 0.46
N ARG A 210 33.32 9.57 0.27
CA ARG A 210 32.62 10.82 -0.03
C ARG A 210 31.90 10.77 -1.37
N GLN A 211 32.48 10.14 -2.40
CA GLN A 211 31.82 10.00 -3.70
C GLN A 211 30.67 8.98 -3.65
N LEU A 212 30.84 7.88 -2.92
CA LEU A 212 29.78 6.91 -2.65
C LEU A 212 28.63 7.54 -1.84
N TYR A 213 28.96 8.27 -0.78
CA TYR A 213 28.01 9.04 0.04
C TYR A 213 27.30 10.11 -0.80
N PHE A 214 27.99 10.85 -1.67
CA PHE A 214 27.34 11.84 -2.55
C PHE A 214 26.51 11.19 -3.67
N ARG A 215 26.88 10.00 -4.19
CA ARG A 215 26.04 9.23 -5.12
C ARG A 215 24.76 8.73 -4.46
N LEU A 216 24.86 8.14 -3.27
CA LEU A 216 23.72 7.68 -2.46
C LEU A 216 22.85 8.87 -2.03
N ARG A 217 23.46 10.00 -1.64
CA ARG A 217 22.74 11.20 -1.22
C ARG A 217 22.07 11.96 -2.37
N ARG A 218 22.59 11.90 -3.61
CA ARG A 218 21.92 12.45 -4.80
C ARG A 218 20.73 11.60 -5.26
N ILE A 219 20.78 10.28 -5.03
CA ILE A 219 19.61 9.40 -5.16
C ILE A 219 18.57 9.81 -4.10
N SER A 220 18.98 10.00 -2.83
CA SER A 220 18.08 10.38 -1.73
C SER A 220 17.56 11.83 -1.76
N PHE A 221 18.15 12.75 -2.55
CA PHE A 221 17.67 14.14 -2.67
C PHE A 221 16.68 14.41 -3.81
N ASN A 222 16.29 13.37 -4.56
CA ASN A 222 15.01 13.36 -5.30
C ASN A 222 14.13 12.15 -4.94
N THR A 223 14.48 11.41 -3.88
CA THR A 223 13.61 10.38 -3.28
C THR A 223 13.65 10.46 -1.76
N THR A 224 13.08 11.53 -1.19
CA THR A 224 12.49 11.44 0.15
C THR A 224 11.08 10.85 0.00
N ARG A 225 11.03 9.54 -0.21
CA ARG A 225 9.86 8.65 -0.07
C ARG A 225 10.32 7.29 -0.58
N HIS A 226 9.88 6.21 0.06
CA HIS A 226 10.21 4.80 -0.20
C HIS A 226 11.27 4.17 0.73
N GLY A 227 11.22 4.50 2.03
CA GLY A 227 11.24 3.43 3.04
C GLY A 227 9.96 2.62 2.88
N GLN A 228 10.04 1.30 3.05
CA GLN A 228 8.97 0.29 2.94
C GLN A 228 7.58 0.87 2.57
N HIS A 229 7.10 0.64 1.34
CA HIS A 229 5.65 0.71 1.13
C HIS A 229 5.02 -0.45 1.91
N CYS A 230 4.78 -0.25 3.21
CA CYS A 230 3.47 -0.55 3.74
C CYS A 230 2.51 0.10 2.75
N THR A 231 1.78 -0.72 2.00
CA THR A 231 0.69 -0.17 1.20
C THR A 231 -0.19 0.67 2.14
N LEU A 232 -0.91 1.67 1.64
CA LEU A 232 -1.91 2.34 2.48
C LEU A 232 -2.89 1.33 3.10
N GLU A 233 -3.04 0.14 2.51
CA GLU A 233 -3.78 -1.00 3.05
C GLU A 233 -3.06 -1.63 4.26
N ASP A 234 -1.73 -1.80 4.22
CA ASP A 234 -0.92 -2.26 5.36
C ASP A 234 -0.87 -1.25 6.50
N GLN A 235 -0.86 0.07 6.20
CA GLN A 235 -0.95 1.12 7.23
C GLN A 235 -2.33 1.20 7.89
N GLN A 236 -3.39 0.66 7.27
CA GLN A 236 -4.75 0.65 7.83
C GLN A 236 -5.01 -0.61 8.66
N ARG A 237 -4.28 -1.71 8.41
CA ARG A 237 -4.47 -2.99 9.10
C ARG A 237 -4.28 -2.84 10.61
N GLY A 238 -5.29 -3.25 11.37
CA GLY A 238 -5.25 -3.35 12.83
C GLY A 238 -5.64 -2.09 13.61
N LYS A 239 -5.87 -0.95 12.95
CA LYS A 239 -6.28 0.31 13.61
C LYS A 239 -7.60 0.22 14.38
N LEU A 240 -8.47 -0.69 13.98
CA LEU A 240 -9.81 -0.87 14.53
C LEU A 240 -9.99 -2.28 15.13
N ASN A 241 -8.89 -2.96 15.49
CA ASN A 241 -8.95 -4.29 16.08
C ASN A 241 -9.89 -4.34 17.29
N GLY A 242 -10.86 -5.25 17.24
CA GLY A 242 -11.84 -5.45 18.31
C GLY A 242 -12.97 -4.41 18.35
N LYS A 243 -13.00 -3.45 17.42
CA LYS A 243 -14.10 -2.49 17.28
C LYS A 243 -15.27 -3.10 16.51
N VAL A 244 -16.48 -2.62 16.80
CA VAL A 244 -17.69 -2.99 16.05
C VAL A 244 -18.26 -1.76 15.36
N ALA A 245 -18.53 -1.89 14.05
CA ALA A 245 -19.04 -0.82 13.22
C ALA A 245 -20.37 -1.16 12.57
N ILE A 246 -21.32 -0.21 12.57
CA ILE A 246 -22.50 -0.24 11.69
C ILE A 246 -22.25 0.73 10.55
N VAL A 247 -22.50 0.29 9.31
CA VAL A 247 -22.51 1.17 8.13
C VAL A 247 -23.89 1.10 7.48
N THR A 248 -24.66 2.19 7.54
CA THR A 248 -26.02 2.23 6.95
C THR A 248 -25.97 2.34 5.43
N GLY A 249 -26.88 1.66 4.71
CA GLY A 249 -26.93 1.69 3.25
C GLY A 249 -25.64 1.24 2.56
N SER A 250 -25.01 0.18 3.07
CA SER A 250 -23.67 -0.28 2.67
C SER A 250 -23.66 -1.48 1.73
N SER A 251 -24.77 -1.77 1.06
CA SER A 251 -24.83 -2.84 0.05
C SER A 251 -24.08 -2.49 -1.25
N LYS A 252 -23.82 -1.20 -1.53
CA LYS A 252 -23.15 -0.73 -2.77
C LYS A 252 -22.50 0.65 -2.60
N GLY A 253 -21.76 1.10 -3.62
CA GLY A 253 -21.17 2.44 -3.67
C GLY A 253 -20.24 2.78 -2.50
N ILE A 254 -20.31 4.02 -2.03
CA ILE A 254 -19.48 4.56 -0.94
C ILE A 254 -19.60 3.71 0.33
N GLY A 255 -20.82 3.37 0.75
CA GLY A 255 -21.06 2.58 1.96
C GLY A 255 -20.42 1.20 1.92
N ALA A 256 -20.44 0.53 0.76
CA ALA A 256 -19.79 -0.77 0.59
C ALA A 256 -18.26 -0.67 0.72
N SER A 257 -17.64 0.36 0.12
CA SER A 257 -16.19 0.58 0.27
C SER A 257 -15.84 0.93 1.71
N ILE A 258 -16.61 1.81 2.39
CA ILE A 258 -16.41 2.09 3.82
C ILE A 258 -16.47 0.80 4.66
N ALA A 259 -17.48 -0.05 4.44
CA ALA A 259 -17.61 -1.31 5.17
C ALA A 259 -16.38 -2.22 4.98
N LYS A 260 -15.90 -2.35 3.74
CA LYS A 260 -14.70 -3.14 3.40
C LYS A 260 -13.44 -2.59 4.08
N TYR A 261 -13.22 -1.29 4.04
CA TYR A 261 -12.04 -0.66 4.62
C TYR A 261 -12.06 -0.66 6.16
N LEU A 262 -13.23 -0.51 6.79
CA LEU A 262 -13.35 -0.68 8.24
C LEU A 262 -13.01 -2.12 8.66
N ALA A 263 -13.47 -3.11 7.90
CA ALA A 263 -13.16 -4.51 8.17
C ALA A 263 -11.67 -4.84 7.93
N LEU A 264 -11.08 -4.33 6.85
CA LEU A 264 -9.64 -4.43 6.57
C LEU A 264 -8.80 -3.82 7.70
N ALA A 265 -9.31 -2.75 8.32
CA ALA A 265 -8.69 -2.13 9.48
C ALA A 265 -8.90 -2.89 10.80
N GLY A 266 -9.66 -3.99 10.80
CA GLY A 266 -9.83 -4.90 11.95
C GLY A 266 -11.18 -4.80 12.67
N ALA A 267 -12.12 -3.97 12.19
CA ALA A 267 -13.45 -3.88 12.78
C ALA A 267 -14.32 -5.09 12.39
N SER A 268 -15.23 -5.49 13.27
CA SER A 268 -16.38 -6.33 12.90
C SER A 268 -17.50 -5.43 12.38
N VAL A 269 -17.99 -5.70 11.17
CA VAL A 269 -18.84 -4.76 10.44
C VAL A 269 -20.26 -5.28 10.21
N VAL A 270 -21.26 -4.47 10.52
CA VAL A 270 -22.66 -4.71 10.16
C VAL A 270 -22.98 -3.95 8.88
N VAL A 271 -23.23 -4.71 7.82
CA VAL A 271 -23.62 -4.20 6.49
C VAL A 271 -25.14 -4.06 6.46
N ASN A 272 -25.65 -2.84 6.54
CA ASN A 272 -27.09 -2.60 6.42
C ASN A 272 -27.53 -2.38 4.96
N TYR A 273 -28.69 -2.94 4.61
CA TYR A 273 -29.34 -2.78 3.32
C TYR A 273 -30.86 -2.68 3.46
N ALA A 274 -31.53 -1.91 2.59
CA ALA A 274 -32.99 -1.84 2.57
C ALA A 274 -33.62 -2.95 1.71
N SER A 275 -33.18 -3.07 0.45
CA SER A 275 -33.79 -3.96 -0.55
C SER A 275 -32.82 -4.92 -1.24
N SER A 276 -31.53 -4.58 -1.36
CA SER A 276 -30.55 -5.37 -2.12
C SER A 276 -29.79 -6.40 -1.26
N LYS A 277 -30.46 -7.48 -0.84
CA LYS A 277 -29.81 -8.56 -0.07
C LYS A 277 -28.59 -9.14 -0.78
N GLN A 278 -28.72 -9.43 -2.08
CA GLN A 278 -27.64 -10.06 -2.84
C GLN A 278 -26.36 -9.21 -2.87
N ASP A 279 -26.48 -7.90 -3.00
CA ASP A 279 -25.32 -7.01 -2.99
C ASP A 279 -24.73 -6.89 -1.58
N ALA A 280 -25.56 -6.84 -0.54
CA ALA A 280 -25.10 -6.87 0.85
C ALA A 280 -24.34 -8.17 1.17
N ASP A 281 -24.87 -9.32 0.75
CA ASP A 281 -24.20 -10.62 0.89
C ASP A 281 -22.86 -10.64 0.15
N ARG A 282 -22.77 -10.01 -1.03
CA ARG A 282 -21.49 -9.88 -1.76
C ARG A 282 -20.47 -9.09 -0.95
N VAL A 283 -20.85 -7.95 -0.38
CA VAL A 283 -19.96 -7.15 0.47
C VAL A 283 -19.48 -7.94 1.69
N VAL A 284 -20.38 -8.67 2.36
CA VAL A 284 -20.03 -9.55 3.49
C VAL A 284 -19.06 -10.65 3.05
N ASN A 285 -19.33 -11.31 1.94
CA ASN A 285 -18.47 -12.38 1.41
C ASN A 285 -17.07 -11.86 1.06
N ASP A 286 -16.98 -10.68 0.46
CA ASP A 286 -15.69 -10.05 0.16
C ASP A 286 -14.91 -9.76 1.45
N ILE A 287 -15.58 -9.20 2.48
CA ILE A 287 -14.95 -8.96 3.79
C ILE A 287 -14.45 -10.26 4.42
N VAL A 288 -15.25 -11.32 4.39
CA VAL A 288 -14.90 -12.62 4.99
C VAL A 288 -13.74 -13.29 4.24
N LYS A 289 -13.70 -13.19 2.90
CA LYS A 289 -12.60 -13.73 2.08
C LYS A 289 -11.26 -13.07 2.41
N GLU A 290 -11.27 -11.78 2.74
CA GLU A 290 -10.09 -11.03 3.19
C GLU A 290 -9.76 -11.24 4.68
N GLY A 291 -10.46 -12.15 5.36
CA GLY A 291 -10.22 -12.51 6.77
C GLY A 291 -10.90 -11.60 7.79
N GLY A 292 -11.75 -10.67 7.35
CA GLY A 292 -12.56 -9.81 8.21
C GLY A 292 -13.82 -10.48 8.74
N LYS A 293 -14.56 -9.76 9.58
CA LYS A 293 -15.84 -10.21 10.15
C LYS A 293 -16.96 -9.27 9.73
N ALA A 294 -18.00 -9.81 9.11
CA ALA A 294 -19.19 -9.03 8.80
C ALA A 294 -20.48 -9.84 8.83
N ILE A 295 -21.60 -9.16 9.05
CA ILE A 295 -22.96 -9.68 8.87
C ILE A 295 -23.79 -8.69 8.04
N ALA A 296 -24.76 -9.19 7.30
CA ALA A 296 -25.74 -8.36 6.59
C ALA A 296 -27.04 -8.28 7.40
N VAL A 297 -27.58 -7.07 7.58
CA VAL A 297 -28.83 -6.83 8.32
C VAL A 297 -29.77 -5.97 7.48
N GLN A 298 -30.97 -6.49 7.24
CA GLN A 298 -31.99 -5.75 6.50
C GLN A 298 -32.61 -4.67 7.39
N GLY A 299 -32.82 -3.48 6.82
CA GLY A 299 -33.59 -2.42 7.46
C GLY A 299 -33.63 -1.16 6.61
N ASP A 300 -34.81 -0.55 6.51
CA ASP A 300 -35.02 0.76 5.91
C ASP A 300 -34.76 1.85 6.96
N MET A 301 -33.74 2.68 6.73
CA MET A 301 -33.35 3.72 7.69
C MET A 301 -34.31 4.91 7.72
N SER A 302 -35.38 4.92 6.93
CA SER A 302 -36.51 5.83 7.13
C SER A 302 -37.52 5.33 8.18
N LYS A 303 -37.38 4.08 8.65
CA LYS A 303 -38.32 3.42 9.58
C LYS A 303 -37.68 3.15 10.93
N GLU A 304 -38.27 3.70 11.98
CA GLU A 304 -37.76 3.57 13.35
C GLU A 304 -37.62 2.11 13.82
N ALA A 305 -38.61 1.26 13.51
CA ALA A 305 -38.57 -0.15 13.91
C ALA A 305 -37.39 -0.91 13.28
N ASP A 306 -37.06 -0.62 12.02
CA ASP A 306 -35.94 -1.25 11.32
C ASP A 306 -34.60 -0.77 11.87
N ILE A 307 -34.51 0.50 12.26
CA ILE A 307 -33.34 1.05 12.97
C ILE A 307 -33.17 0.33 14.31
N GLN A 308 -34.21 0.22 15.13
CA GLN A 308 -34.14 -0.49 16.41
C GLN A 308 -33.71 -1.95 16.22
N HIS A 309 -34.23 -2.63 15.19
CA HIS A 309 -33.83 -3.98 14.83
C HIS A 309 -32.33 -4.07 14.48
N LEU A 310 -31.82 -3.15 13.65
CA LEU A 310 -30.40 -3.10 13.27
C LEU A 310 -29.48 -3.04 14.49
N PHE A 311 -29.76 -2.15 15.44
CA PHE A 311 -28.98 -2.02 16.67
C PHE A 311 -29.12 -3.22 17.60
N ALA A 312 -30.32 -3.80 17.71
CA ALA A 312 -30.56 -5.00 18.50
C ALA A 312 -29.77 -6.21 17.97
N VAL A 313 -29.79 -6.45 16.65
CA VAL A 313 -29.01 -7.52 16.01
C VAL A 313 -27.51 -7.28 16.20
N THR A 314 -27.04 -6.05 16.05
CA THR A 314 -25.62 -5.71 16.26
C THR A 314 -25.18 -6.06 17.68
N LYS A 315 -25.96 -5.65 18.69
CA LYS A 315 -25.67 -5.96 20.09
C LYS A 315 -25.75 -7.45 20.38
N SER A 316 -26.73 -8.17 19.82
CA SER A 316 -26.84 -9.62 19.99
C SER A 316 -25.68 -10.38 19.35
N THR A 317 -25.13 -9.89 18.24
CA THR A 317 -24.09 -10.60 17.47
C THR A 317 -22.69 -10.32 18.03
N TYR A 318 -22.39 -9.05 18.33
CA TYR A 318 -21.04 -8.64 18.69
C TYR A 318 -20.91 -8.10 20.11
N GLY A 319 -22.01 -7.97 20.86
CA GLY A 319 -22.02 -7.54 22.27
C GLY A 319 -21.78 -6.05 22.50
N ARG A 320 -21.32 -5.30 21.49
CA ARG A 320 -20.94 -3.89 21.59
C ARG A 320 -21.14 -3.15 20.27
N LEU A 321 -21.03 -1.83 20.33
CA LEU A 321 -20.91 -0.94 19.20
C LEU A 321 -19.86 0.13 19.52
N ASP A 322 -19.02 0.49 18.56
CA ASP A 322 -18.00 1.53 18.71
C ASP A 322 -18.10 2.61 17.62
N ILE A 323 -18.53 2.23 16.42
CA ILE A 323 -18.53 3.10 15.24
C ILE A 323 -19.91 3.06 14.58
N LEU A 324 -20.50 4.23 14.35
CA LEU A 324 -21.67 4.40 13.49
C LEU A 324 -21.27 5.21 12.26
N VAL A 325 -21.45 4.65 11.07
CA VAL A 325 -21.38 5.40 9.81
C VAL A 325 -22.77 5.57 9.25
N ASN A 326 -23.29 6.80 9.31
CA ASN A 326 -24.53 7.18 8.66
C ASN A 326 -24.26 7.50 7.19
N ASN A 327 -24.40 6.49 6.34
CA ASN A 327 -24.19 6.59 4.89
C ASN A 327 -25.49 6.50 4.08
N ALA A 328 -26.52 5.83 4.60
CA ALA A 328 -27.80 5.70 3.91
C ALA A 328 -28.36 7.06 3.51
N GLY A 329 -28.76 7.18 2.24
CA GLY A 329 -29.37 8.39 1.72
C GLY A 329 -29.73 8.28 0.26
N ILE A 330 -30.58 9.19 -0.18
CA ILE A 330 -30.99 9.35 -1.57
C ILE A 330 -30.86 10.81 -1.99
N TYR A 331 -30.81 11.02 -3.30
CA TYR A 331 -30.90 12.33 -3.91
C TYR A 331 -31.81 12.23 -5.14
N GLU A 332 -32.56 13.29 -5.41
CA GLU A 332 -33.39 13.43 -6.60
C GLU A 332 -33.28 14.86 -7.11
N PHE A 333 -33.10 15.00 -8.43
CA PHE A 333 -33.14 16.29 -9.10
C PHE A 333 -34.60 16.69 -9.31
N GLN A 334 -34.98 17.84 -8.76
CA GLN A 334 -36.33 18.37 -8.87
C GLN A 334 -36.29 19.90 -8.91
N SER A 335 -36.90 20.49 -9.94
CA SER A 335 -37.11 21.94 -9.98
C SER A 335 -38.08 22.39 -8.89
N ILE A 336 -37.88 23.60 -8.36
CA ILE A 336 -38.59 24.05 -7.14
C ILE A 336 -40.10 24.10 -7.33
N GLU A 337 -40.57 24.44 -8.52
CA GLU A 337 -41.99 24.49 -8.87
C GLU A 337 -42.68 23.11 -8.88
N ASN A 338 -41.88 22.03 -8.93
CA ASN A 338 -42.35 20.65 -8.99
C ASN A 338 -42.00 19.85 -7.73
N VAL A 339 -41.43 20.49 -6.69
CA VAL A 339 -41.19 19.83 -5.40
C VAL A 339 -42.53 19.54 -4.72
N THR A 340 -42.77 18.27 -4.40
CA THR A 340 -43.97 17.83 -3.65
C THR A 340 -43.63 17.51 -2.18
N VAL A 341 -44.67 17.35 -1.37
CA VAL A 341 -44.55 16.92 0.03
C VAL A 341 -43.93 15.52 0.13
N GLU A 342 -44.31 14.62 -0.77
CA GLU A 342 -43.77 13.26 -0.85
C GLU A 342 -42.29 13.27 -1.22
N HIS A 343 -41.89 14.12 -2.17
CA HIS A 343 -40.48 14.30 -2.53
C HIS A 343 -39.66 14.82 -1.33
N TYR A 344 -40.21 15.78 -0.57
CA TYR A 344 -39.58 16.26 0.67
C TYR A 344 -39.42 15.13 1.69
N HIS A 345 -40.51 14.43 2.05
CA HIS A 345 -40.49 13.35 3.04
C HIS A 345 -39.54 12.23 2.63
N LYS A 346 -39.58 11.80 1.37
CA LYS A 346 -38.69 10.75 0.87
C LYS A 346 -37.21 11.07 1.14
N GLN A 347 -36.79 12.31 0.91
CA GLN A 347 -35.40 12.73 1.15
C GLN A 347 -35.12 13.03 2.62
N PHE A 348 -35.98 13.77 3.32
CA PHE A 348 -35.74 14.17 4.71
C PHE A 348 -35.92 13.01 5.70
N ASP A 349 -36.91 12.14 5.49
CA ASP A 349 -37.16 11.01 6.39
C ASP A 349 -35.96 10.05 6.37
N LEU A 350 -35.35 9.82 5.21
CA LEU A 350 -34.15 8.97 5.11
C LEU A 350 -32.87 9.73 5.49
N ASN A 351 -32.59 10.89 4.86
CA ASN A 351 -31.30 11.56 4.99
C ASN A 351 -31.13 12.26 6.35
N VAL A 352 -32.21 12.66 7.00
CA VAL A 352 -32.19 13.48 8.23
C VAL A 352 -32.81 12.73 9.40
N LEU A 353 -34.09 12.39 9.35
CA LEU A 353 -34.78 11.72 10.46
C LEU A 353 -34.13 10.36 10.77
N GLY A 354 -33.92 9.54 9.75
CA GLY A 354 -33.23 8.25 9.87
C GLY A 354 -31.87 8.35 10.54
N LEU A 355 -31.07 9.34 10.14
CA LEU A 355 -29.77 9.62 10.74
C LEU A 355 -29.90 10.00 12.22
N ILE A 356 -30.84 10.88 12.58
CA ILE A 356 -31.11 11.28 13.97
C ILE A 356 -31.44 10.05 14.82
N LEU A 357 -32.33 9.19 14.33
CA LEU A 357 -32.75 7.98 15.03
C LEU A 357 -31.60 6.98 15.17
N CYS A 358 -30.78 6.80 14.13
CA CYS A 358 -29.56 6.00 14.20
C CYS A 358 -28.57 6.53 15.25
N CYS A 359 -28.32 7.84 15.28
CA CYS A 359 -27.48 8.45 16.32
C CYS A 359 -28.06 8.19 17.71
N ARG A 360 -29.38 8.35 17.89
CA ARG A 360 -30.06 8.11 19.16
C ARG A 360 -29.91 6.66 19.63
N GLU A 361 -30.06 5.67 18.76
CA GLU A 361 -29.87 4.26 19.13
C GLU A 361 -28.39 3.90 19.34
N ALA A 362 -27.46 4.46 18.55
CA ALA A 362 -26.03 4.27 18.74
C ALA A 362 -25.57 4.76 20.11
N VAL A 363 -26.01 5.95 20.51
CA VAL A 363 -25.68 6.55 21.80
C VAL A 363 -26.16 5.72 23.00
N LYS A 364 -27.22 4.90 22.83
CA LYS A 364 -27.66 3.92 23.85
C LYS A 364 -26.80 2.64 23.86
N CYS A 365 -26.18 2.31 22.74
CA CYS A 365 -25.40 1.08 22.55
C CYS A 365 -23.90 1.27 22.82
N PHE A 366 -23.39 2.49 22.66
CA PHE A 366 -21.99 2.83 22.92
C PHE A 366 -21.62 2.62 24.38
N ASP A 367 -20.45 2.02 24.59
CA ASP A 367 -19.87 1.83 25.92
C ASP A 367 -19.23 3.15 26.40
N PRO A 368 -19.71 3.73 27.52
CA PRO A 368 -19.14 4.96 28.09
C PRO A 368 -17.65 4.88 28.42
N ALA A 369 -17.11 3.67 28.59
CA ALA A 369 -15.69 3.46 28.88
C ALA A 369 -14.80 3.56 27.62
N THR A 370 -15.39 3.62 26.43
CA THR A 370 -14.66 3.50 25.16
C THR A 370 -14.80 4.73 24.28
N ASN A 371 -13.74 5.07 23.54
CA ASN A 371 -13.81 6.09 22.51
C ASN A 371 -14.67 5.56 21.36
N CYS A 372 -15.77 6.26 21.08
CA CYS A 372 -16.71 5.93 20.02
C CYS A 372 -16.71 7.01 18.94
N SER A 373 -17.11 6.65 17.73
CA SER A 373 -17.12 7.56 16.59
C SER A 373 -18.42 7.48 15.81
N ILE A 374 -19.03 8.63 15.54
CA ILE A 374 -20.13 8.80 14.60
C ILE A 374 -19.60 9.55 13.38
N ILE A 375 -19.77 8.96 12.20
CA ILE A 375 -19.32 9.49 10.92
C ILE A 375 -20.55 9.68 10.03
N ASN A 376 -20.83 10.93 9.66
CA ASN A 376 -21.97 11.26 8.82
C ASN A 376 -21.49 11.51 7.38
N ILE A 377 -22.01 10.74 6.42
CA ILE A 377 -21.72 10.96 4.99
C ILE A 377 -22.72 11.99 4.46
N THR A 378 -22.19 13.18 4.17
CA THR A 378 -22.93 14.32 3.63
C THR A 378 -22.66 14.47 2.14
N SER A 379 -22.39 15.67 1.66
CA SER A 379 -22.05 15.94 0.26
C SER A 379 -21.50 17.34 0.13
N VAL A 380 -20.68 17.61 -0.88
CA VAL A 380 -20.26 18.98 -1.23
C VAL A 380 -21.42 19.96 -1.39
N VAL A 381 -22.60 19.47 -1.77
CA VAL A 381 -23.79 20.31 -1.96
C VAL A 381 -24.37 20.89 -0.66
N SER A 382 -23.87 20.46 0.50
CA SER A 382 -24.22 21.07 1.79
C SER A 382 -23.54 22.43 2.00
N GLY A 383 -22.36 22.63 1.39
CA GLY A 383 -21.62 23.89 1.40
C GLY A 383 -21.75 24.68 0.09
N ALA A 384 -21.94 23.99 -1.03
CA ALA A 384 -22.15 24.58 -2.36
C ALA A 384 -23.43 24.02 -3.00
N PRO A 385 -24.62 24.52 -2.62
CA PRO A 385 -25.89 24.04 -3.15
C PRO A 385 -25.99 24.19 -4.67
N ALA A 386 -26.67 23.24 -5.31
CA ALA A 386 -26.84 23.22 -6.77
C ALA A 386 -28.32 23.37 -7.18
N ALA A 387 -28.54 23.91 -8.38
CA ALA A 387 -29.87 24.01 -8.96
C ALA A 387 -30.52 22.61 -9.06
N GLN A 388 -31.84 22.56 -8.89
CA GLN A 388 -32.64 21.32 -8.87
C GLN A 388 -32.29 20.34 -7.73
N LEU A 389 -31.38 20.68 -6.82
CA LEU A 389 -31.04 19.85 -5.65
C LEU A 389 -31.40 20.56 -4.33
N SER A 390 -32.31 21.53 -4.33
CA SER A 390 -32.61 22.35 -3.15
C SER A 390 -32.96 21.53 -1.89
N VAL A 391 -33.85 20.54 -2.03
CA VAL A 391 -34.26 19.63 -0.93
C VAL A 391 -33.08 18.75 -0.49
N TYR A 392 -32.32 18.19 -1.44
CA TYR A 392 -31.17 17.34 -1.15
C TYR A 392 -30.06 18.13 -0.43
N SER A 393 -29.67 19.30 -0.97
CA SER A 393 -28.72 20.23 -0.38
C SER A 393 -29.13 20.64 1.02
N ALA A 394 -30.41 20.99 1.23
CA ALA A 394 -30.93 21.32 2.55
C ALA A 394 -30.83 20.12 3.52
N SER A 395 -31.14 18.91 3.06
CA SER A 395 -31.02 17.70 3.89
C SER A 395 -29.56 17.45 4.33
N LYS A 396 -28.58 17.62 3.43
CA LYS A 396 -27.16 17.42 3.76
C LYS A 396 -26.59 18.58 4.59
N ALA A 397 -27.05 19.80 4.40
CA ALA A 397 -26.72 20.94 5.26
C ALA A 397 -27.26 20.77 6.68
N ALA A 398 -28.47 20.22 6.84
CA ALA A 398 -29.01 19.87 8.14
C ALA A 398 -28.11 18.85 8.86
N VAL A 399 -27.60 17.84 8.15
CA VAL A 399 -26.67 16.85 8.73
C VAL A 399 -25.34 17.46 9.17
N ASP A 400 -24.80 18.44 8.44
CA ASP A 400 -23.60 19.15 8.89
C ASP A 400 -23.84 19.99 10.15
N ALA A 401 -25.00 20.67 10.23
CA ALA A 401 -25.38 21.39 11.44
C ALA A 401 -25.54 20.44 12.63
N MET A 402 -26.20 19.29 12.43
CA MET A 402 -26.34 18.26 13.46
C MET A 402 -25.00 17.67 13.89
N THR A 403 -24.06 17.45 12.96
CA THR A 403 -22.72 16.96 13.27
C THR A 403 -22.03 17.86 14.30
N LYS A 404 -22.09 19.18 14.09
CA LYS A 404 -21.53 20.18 15.02
C LYS A 404 -22.25 20.23 16.35
N ALA A 405 -23.57 20.10 16.36
CA ALA A 405 -24.36 20.11 17.58
C ALA A 405 -24.12 18.85 18.43
N LEU A 406 -24.18 17.67 17.80
CA LEU A 406 -23.96 16.38 18.46
C LEU A 406 -22.52 16.24 18.96
N ALA A 407 -21.52 16.80 18.27
CA ALA A 407 -20.15 16.85 18.77
C ALA A 407 -20.05 17.55 20.14
N LYS A 408 -20.79 18.65 20.33
CA LYS A 408 -20.84 19.38 21.61
C LYS A 408 -21.62 18.59 22.67
N GLU A 409 -22.74 17.98 22.29
CA GLU A 409 -23.59 17.22 23.19
C GLU A 409 -22.92 15.94 23.69
N LEU A 410 -22.23 15.22 22.79
CA LEU A 410 -21.70 13.88 23.04
C LEU A 410 -20.20 13.87 23.37
N GLY A 411 -19.49 14.99 23.17
CA GLY A 411 -18.09 15.15 23.54
C GLY A 411 -17.76 14.79 24.99
N PRO A 412 -18.54 15.24 26.01
CA PRO A 412 -18.35 14.82 27.41
C PRO A 412 -18.44 13.30 27.63
N ARG A 413 -19.08 12.57 26.72
CA ARG A 413 -19.21 11.11 26.74
C ARG A 413 -18.13 10.40 25.91
N LYS A 414 -17.10 11.12 25.44
CA LYS A 414 -16.01 10.61 24.58
C LYS A 414 -16.50 10.02 23.26
N ILE A 415 -17.60 10.56 22.72
CA ILE A 415 -18.12 10.22 21.40
C ILE A 415 -17.77 11.35 20.45
N ARG A 416 -16.98 11.04 19.43
CA ARG A 416 -16.63 12.00 18.37
C ARG A 416 -17.69 11.96 17.28
N VAL A 417 -18.03 13.12 16.73
CA VAL A 417 -19.03 13.23 15.66
C VAL A 417 -18.46 14.10 14.55
N ASN A 418 -18.17 13.52 13.39
CA ASN A 418 -17.63 14.24 12.24
C ASN A 418 -18.43 13.92 10.98
N SER A 419 -18.34 14.79 9.97
CA SER A 419 -18.92 14.53 8.66
C SER A 419 -17.87 14.53 7.56
N ILE A 420 -18.12 13.70 6.54
CA ILE A 420 -17.39 13.69 5.28
C ILE A 420 -18.32 14.25 4.23
N ARG A 421 -17.84 15.18 3.39
CA ARG A 421 -18.55 15.77 2.25
C ARG A 421 -17.91 15.24 0.95
N PRO A 422 -18.37 14.10 0.42
CA PRO A 422 -17.90 13.61 -0.88
C PRO A 422 -18.26 14.57 -2.00
N GLY A 423 -17.30 14.77 -2.92
CA GLY A 423 -17.57 15.26 -4.27
C GLY A 423 -18.21 14.16 -5.13
N THR A 424 -18.39 14.45 -6.43
CA THR A 424 -18.88 13.44 -7.37
C THR A 424 -17.96 12.23 -7.37
N THR A 425 -18.53 11.08 -7.01
CA THR A 425 -17.80 9.83 -6.78
C THR A 425 -18.39 8.74 -7.66
N ILE A 426 -17.53 8.00 -8.38
CA ILE A 426 -17.95 6.91 -9.26
C ILE A 426 -18.56 5.78 -8.43
N THR A 427 -19.87 5.59 -8.58
CA THR A 427 -20.65 4.54 -7.93
C THR A 427 -21.67 3.99 -8.89
N GLU A 428 -22.27 2.85 -8.56
CA GLU A 428 -23.42 2.32 -9.31
C GLU A 428 -24.57 3.34 -9.38
N GLY A 429 -24.72 4.19 -8.35
CA GLY A 429 -25.70 5.27 -8.34
C GLY A 429 -25.42 6.35 -9.38
N THR A 430 -24.17 6.80 -9.52
CA THR A 430 -23.81 7.79 -10.55
C THR A 430 -23.86 7.22 -11.96
N HIS A 431 -23.56 5.94 -12.14
CA HIS A 431 -23.79 5.24 -13.40
C HIS A 431 -25.28 5.18 -13.75
N ALA A 432 -26.13 4.77 -12.80
CA ALA A 432 -27.57 4.69 -13.01
C ALA A 432 -28.22 6.06 -13.29
N ALA A 433 -27.65 7.13 -12.73
CA ALA A 433 -28.06 8.51 -13.02
C ALA A 433 -27.57 9.05 -14.37
N GLY A 434 -26.82 8.26 -15.15
CA GLY A 434 -26.31 8.67 -16.46
C GLY A 434 -25.21 9.74 -16.40
N LEU A 435 -24.59 9.95 -15.22
CA LEU A 435 -23.53 10.94 -15.05
C LEU A 435 -22.24 10.51 -15.72
N ILE A 436 -21.88 9.22 -15.58
CA ILE A 436 -20.64 8.67 -16.14
C ILE A 436 -20.80 8.47 -17.66
N GLY A 437 -19.85 8.98 -18.43
CA GLY A 437 -19.84 9.05 -19.88
C GLY A 437 -20.52 10.30 -20.46
N SER A 438 -21.02 11.22 -19.63
CA SER A 438 -21.75 12.41 -20.09
C SER A 438 -20.85 13.65 -20.24
N SER A 439 -21.33 14.67 -20.97
CA SER A 439 -20.65 15.98 -21.01
C SER A 439 -20.53 16.63 -19.62
N PHE A 440 -21.44 16.28 -18.71
CA PHE A 440 -21.41 16.76 -17.33
C PHE A 440 -20.26 16.13 -16.53
N GLU A 441 -19.90 14.88 -16.78
CA GLU A 441 -18.67 14.28 -16.22
C GLU A 441 -17.43 15.05 -16.66
N THR A 442 -17.31 15.35 -17.95
CA THR A 442 -16.16 16.12 -18.48
C THR A 442 -16.06 17.50 -17.82
N GLN A 443 -17.19 18.17 -17.61
CA GLN A 443 -17.25 19.46 -16.91
C GLN A 443 -16.81 19.35 -15.46
N ILE A 444 -17.28 18.36 -14.72
CA ILE A 444 -16.87 18.14 -13.33
C ILE A 444 -15.36 17.85 -13.25
N ILE A 445 -14.84 16.99 -14.14
CA ILE A 445 -13.41 16.66 -14.18
C ILE A 445 -12.58 17.92 -14.44
N ALA A 446 -12.98 18.74 -15.42
CA ALA A 446 -12.27 19.99 -15.74
C ALA A 446 -12.27 21.00 -14.58
N GLN A 447 -13.31 20.97 -13.74
CA GLN A 447 -13.41 21.82 -12.54
C GLN A 447 -12.80 21.17 -11.29
N THR A 448 -12.33 19.93 -11.37
CA THR A 448 -11.69 19.22 -10.26
C THR A 448 -10.18 19.36 -10.37
N PRO A 449 -9.49 20.05 -9.43
CA PRO A 449 -8.04 20.22 -9.46
C PRO A 449 -7.23 18.93 -9.60
N LEU A 450 -7.69 17.81 -9.01
CA LEU A 450 -7.02 16.51 -9.18
C LEU A 450 -7.32 15.82 -10.52
N GLY A 451 -8.09 16.44 -11.41
CA GLY A 451 -8.32 15.98 -12.79
C GLY A 451 -9.08 14.65 -12.91
N ARG A 452 -9.82 14.24 -11.87
CA ARG A 452 -10.61 13.00 -11.88
C ARG A 452 -11.81 13.08 -10.95
N LEU A 453 -12.80 12.22 -11.18
CA LEU A 453 -13.85 11.94 -10.20
C LEU A 453 -13.30 11.17 -8.99
N GLY A 454 -14.00 11.28 -7.86
CA GLY A 454 -13.72 10.49 -6.67
C GLY A 454 -13.98 9.00 -6.91
N GLN A 455 -13.23 8.15 -6.22
CA GLN A 455 -13.53 6.72 -6.07
C GLN A 455 -14.13 6.48 -4.68
N PRO A 456 -14.96 5.44 -4.49
CA PRO A 456 -15.49 5.09 -3.16
C PRO A 456 -14.39 4.96 -2.10
N ASP A 457 -13.23 4.46 -2.51
CA ASP A 457 -12.04 4.28 -1.68
C ASP A 457 -11.43 5.59 -1.17
N ASP A 458 -11.56 6.69 -1.93
CA ASP A 458 -11.11 8.01 -1.47
C ASP A 458 -11.90 8.44 -0.22
N ILE A 459 -13.18 8.08 -0.15
CA ILE A 459 -14.06 8.37 0.98
C ILE A 459 -13.82 7.38 2.12
N ALA A 460 -13.67 6.09 1.78
CA ALA A 460 -13.49 5.02 2.75
C ALA A 460 -12.24 5.22 3.63
N ARG A 461 -11.12 5.66 3.04
CA ARG A 461 -9.88 5.93 3.79
C ARG A 461 -10.05 7.03 4.84
N VAL A 462 -10.83 8.07 4.53
CA VAL A 462 -11.16 9.15 5.50
C VAL A 462 -12.12 8.65 6.57
N ALA A 463 -13.08 7.79 6.23
CA ALA A 463 -13.96 7.17 7.21
C ALA A 463 -13.18 6.31 8.22
N VAL A 464 -12.19 5.53 7.77
CA VAL A 464 -11.32 4.78 8.70
C VAL A 464 -10.51 5.72 9.61
N PHE A 465 -9.96 6.81 9.06
CA PHE A 465 -9.27 7.81 9.87
C PHE A 465 -10.18 8.40 10.95
N PHE A 466 -11.42 8.76 10.61
CA PHE A 466 -12.39 9.24 11.61
C PHE A 466 -12.87 8.17 12.58
N ALA A 467 -12.83 6.89 12.21
CA ALA A 467 -13.16 5.78 13.09
C ALA A 467 -12.02 5.45 14.07
N SER A 468 -10.77 5.69 13.68
CA SER A 468 -9.58 5.29 14.45
C SER A 468 -9.19 6.31 15.52
N ASP A 469 -8.21 5.92 16.33
CA ASP A 469 -7.61 6.80 17.34
C ASP A 469 -6.75 7.92 16.73
N ASP A 470 -6.43 7.86 15.43
CA ASP A 470 -5.67 8.91 14.73
C ASP A 470 -6.42 10.25 14.71
N SER A 471 -7.75 10.23 14.92
CA SER A 471 -8.62 11.41 14.94
C SER A 471 -9.16 11.71 16.34
N GLN A 472 -8.50 11.25 17.42
CA GLN A 472 -8.94 11.44 18.81
C GLN A 472 -9.20 12.91 19.18
N TRP A 473 -8.48 13.86 18.57
CA TRP A 473 -8.65 15.30 18.83
C TRP A 473 -9.56 16.01 17.82
N ILE A 474 -10.28 15.26 16.98
CA ILE A 474 -11.14 15.81 15.92
C ILE A 474 -12.60 15.44 16.18
N THR A 475 -13.44 16.44 16.43
CA THR A 475 -14.90 16.29 16.56
C THR A 475 -15.59 17.58 16.13
N GLY A 476 -16.75 17.47 15.50
CA GLY A 476 -17.53 18.59 14.97
C GLY A 476 -17.07 19.08 13.59
N GLU A 477 -16.08 18.41 12.98
CA GLU A 477 -15.54 18.81 11.68
C GLU A 477 -16.39 18.28 10.52
N CYS A 478 -16.44 19.09 9.46
CA CYS A 478 -17.07 18.74 8.19
C CYS A 478 -16.02 18.75 7.08
N VAL A 479 -15.39 17.61 6.83
CA VAL A 479 -14.25 17.51 5.90
C VAL A 479 -14.73 17.25 4.48
N THR A 480 -14.28 18.09 3.56
CA THR A 480 -14.54 17.97 2.13
C THR A 480 -13.54 17.03 1.46
N VAL A 481 -14.05 15.99 0.80
CA VAL A 481 -13.26 15.00 0.06
C VAL A 481 -13.76 15.00 -1.39
N ALA A 482 -13.24 15.95 -2.16
CA ALA A 482 -13.80 16.30 -3.48
C ALA A 482 -12.73 16.64 -4.53
N GLY A 483 -11.47 16.26 -4.31
CA GLY A 483 -10.37 16.53 -5.24
C GLY A 483 -10.14 18.03 -5.52
N GLY A 484 -10.61 18.91 -4.64
CA GLY A 484 -10.53 20.37 -4.76
C GLY A 484 -11.68 21.05 -5.50
N SER A 485 -12.73 20.31 -5.93
CA SER A 485 -13.85 20.83 -6.75
C SER A 485 -14.84 21.78 -6.04
N VAL A 486 -14.52 22.23 -4.83
CA VAL A 486 -15.35 23.14 -4.01
C VAL A 486 -14.43 24.09 -3.24
N ASN A 487 -13.79 24.98 -3.99
CA ASN A 487 -13.19 26.22 -3.51
C ASN A 487 -13.79 27.40 -4.26
#